data_AF-A0A7J8LP56-F1
#
_entry.id   AF-A0A7J8LP56-F1
#
_cell.length_a   1.000
_cell.length_b   1.000
_cell.length_c   1.000
_cell.angle_alpha   90.00
_cell.angle_beta   90.00
_cell.angle_gamma   90.00
#
_symmetry.space_group_name_H-M   'P 1'
#
loop_
_entity.id
_entity.type
_entity.pdbx_description
1 polymer ?
#
loop_
_entity_poly.entity_id
_entity_poly.type
_entity_poly.pdbx_seq_one_letter_code
_entity_poly.pdbx_strand_id
1 'polypeptide(L)'
;MAQASSVVYNNKRKLWVPLPLHGFVVAVAVLLLSFAPINVSAAARQQSRPLQLSQKLRFGRTGEFKILQVADMHYADGKTTPCLNVLPSQVHGCSDLNTSAFIQRMIQAENPNLIVFTGDNIFGFEAKDSAKSLNAAFGPAIAAGIPWAAVLGNHDQQGTLSREGVMKHIVGLKHTLSQFNPPEAHIIDGFGNYNLEVGGVEGSGFANKSVLNLYFLDSGDYSTVPSIPGYGWIKPSQQLWFQRTSAKLQVRTSSELSMDAIFAPNNKPFLFVSQSAYMRPPMAKKSFAPGLVYFHIPLPEFASFEASNFTGVR
;
A
#
# COMPACT_ATOMS: atom_id res chain seq x y z
N MET A 1 26.99 20.35 55.58
CA MET A 1 26.00 21.05 56.43
C MET A 1 24.61 20.72 55.91
N ALA A 2 23.83 19.98 56.70
CA ALA A 2 22.47 19.57 56.38
C ALA A 2 21.49 20.71 56.67
N GLN A 3 20.43 20.85 55.88
CA GLN A 3 19.25 21.62 56.27
C GLN A 3 18.06 20.67 56.40
N ALA A 4 17.53 20.64 57.62
CA ALA A 4 16.33 19.95 58.02
C ALA A 4 15.13 20.91 57.95
N SER A 5 13.99 20.34 57.59
CA SER A 5 12.66 20.93 57.58
C SER A 5 12.21 21.44 58.95
N SER A 6 11.32 22.44 58.97
CA SER A 6 10.26 22.49 59.98
C SER A 6 8.99 23.16 59.45
N VAL A 7 7.87 22.55 59.82
CA VAL A 7 6.48 22.93 59.55
C VAL A 7 5.98 23.76 60.73
N VAL A 8 5.17 24.80 60.48
CA VAL A 8 4.36 25.46 61.52
C VAL A 8 2.91 25.55 61.03
N TYR A 9 1.97 25.17 61.90
CA TYR A 9 0.53 25.08 61.68
C TYR A 9 -0.23 26.04 62.61
N ASN A 10 -1.41 26.49 62.16
CA ASN A 10 -2.54 27.11 62.87
C ASN A 10 -2.35 28.55 63.39
N ASN A 11 -3.35 29.46 63.39
CA ASN A 11 -4.75 29.24 63.74
C ASN A 11 -5.71 30.37 63.26
N LYS A 12 -6.97 29.95 63.10
CA LYS A 12 -8.27 30.62 62.84
C LYS A 12 -8.45 32.12 63.18
N ARG A 13 -9.23 32.82 62.34
CA ARG A 13 -10.56 33.41 62.68
C ARG A 13 -11.31 33.91 61.42
N LYS A 14 -12.52 33.40 61.19
CA LYS A 14 -13.46 33.85 60.15
C LYS A 14 -14.17 35.11 60.64
N LEU A 15 -14.10 36.20 59.88
CA LEU A 15 -14.95 37.37 60.02
C LEU A 15 -16.08 37.26 58.98
N TRP A 16 -17.33 37.30 59.42
CA TRP A 16 -18.51 37.32 58.54
C TRP A 16 -18.84 38.75 58.14
N VAL A 17 -18.89 39.03 56.85
CA VAL A 17 -19.43 40.27 56.28
C VAL A 17 -20.62 39.88 55.39
N PRO A 18 -21.81 40.48 55.51
CA PRO A 18 -22.94 40.12 54.67
C PRO A 18 -22.74 40.66 53.26
N LEU A 19 -22.87 39.79 52.25
CA LEU A 19 -22.87 40.18 50.84
C LEU A 19 -24.23 40.82 50.47
N PRO A 20 -24.23 41.91 49.68
CA PRO A 20 -25.46 42.59 49.29
C PRO A 20 -26.26 41.75 48.29
N LEU A 21 -27.59 41.92 48.36
CA LEU A 21 -28.68 41.18 47.70
C LEU A 21 -28.62 41.08 46.16
N HIS A 22 -27.58 41.58 45.51
CA HIS A 22 -27.43 41.60 44.05
C HIS A 22 -26.66 40.38 43.51
N GLY A 23 -25.94 39.62 44.36
CA GLY A 23 -25.23 38.40 43.95
C GLY A 23 -26.13 37.18 43.74
N PHE A 24 -27.34 37.18 44.30
CA PHE A 24 -28.25 36.03 44.24
C PHE A 24 -28.95 35.91 42.88
N VAL A 25 -29.22 37.03 42.20
CA VAL A 25 -29.88 37.03 40.89
C VAL A 25 -28.93 36.52 39.79
N VAL A 26 -27.63 36.81 39.89
CA VAL A 26 -26.63 36.30 38.93
C VAL A 26 -26.37 34.80 39.15
N ALA A 27 -26.35 34.33 40.40
CA ALA A 27 -26.15 32.91 40.68
C ALA A 27 -27.30 32.02 40.17
N VAL A 28 -28.55 32.50 40.25
CA VAL A 28 -29.72 31.77 39.71
C VAL A 28 -29.78 31.82 38.18
N ALA A 29 -29.36 32.92 37.55
CA ALA A 29 -29.24 32.99 36.09
C ALA A 29 -28.16 32.04 35.53
N VAL A 30 -27.04 31.88 36.26
CA VAL A 30 -25.98 30.92 35.90
C VAL A 30 -26.42 29.47 36.17
N LEU A 31 -27.22 29.21 37.21
CA LEU A 31 -27.80 27.88 37.45
C LEU A 31 -28.91 27.49 36.47
N LEU A 32 -29.68 28.45 35.96
CA LEU A 32 -30.74 28.19 34.97
C LEU A 32 -30.20 28.08 33.53
N LEU A 33 -29.01 28.62 33.26
CA LEU A 33 -28.27 28.36 32.01
C LEU A 33 -27.52 27.02 32.02
N SER A 34 -27.45 26.31 33.15
CA SER A 34 -26.85 24.97 33.25
C SER A 34 -27.85 23.80 33.11
N PHE A 35 -29.13 24.09 32.87
CA PHE A 35 -30.17 23.09 32.59
C PHE A 35 -30.94 23.35 31.28
N ALA A 36 -30.29 23.97 30.29
CA ALA A 36 -30.78 23.86 28.92
C ALA A 36 -30.60 22.40 28.47
N PRO A 37 -31.65 21.68 28.05
CA PRO A 37 -31.47 20.36 27.47
C PRO A 37 -30.66 20.55 26.18
N ILE A 38 -29.39 20.14 26.23
CA ILE A 38 -28.60 19.98 25.02
C ILE A 38 -29.33 18.88 24.24
N ASN A 39 -30.03 19.26 23.17
CA ASN A 39 -30.47 18.31 22.15
C ASN A 39 -29.21 17.72 21.51
N VAL A 40 -28.57 16.77 22.18
CA VAL A 40 -27.56 15.89 21.61
C VAL A 40 -28.31 14.86 20.77
N SER A 41 -28.75 15.29 19.61
CA SER A 41 -29.05 14.39 18.49
C SER A 41 -28.41 14.93 17.23
N ALA A 42 -27.10 15.13 17.35
CA ALA A 42 -26.18 14.89 16.26
C ALA A 42 -25.11 13.95 16.83
N ALA A 43 -25.51 12.71 17.13
CA ALA A 43 -24.57 11.63 16.94
C ALA A 43 -24.07 11.83 15.52
N ALA A 44 -22.81 12.21 15.37
CA ALA A 44 -22.14 12.15 14.10
C ALA A 44 -22.37 10.72 13.64
N ARG A 45 -23.33 10.55 12.73
CA ARG A 45 -23.41 9.37 11.89
C ARG A 45 -22.05 9.45 11.22
N GLN A 46 -21.08 8.70 11.75
CA GLN A 46 -20.11 8.07 10.87
C GLN A 46 -21.01 7.43 9.84
N GLN A 47 -21.21 8.13 8.72
CA GLN A 47 -21.49 7.46 7.48
C GLN A 47 -20.34 6.47 7.42
N SER A 48 -20.63 5.24 7.83
CA SER A 48 -19.89 4.09 7.42
C SER A 48 -19.71 4.33 5.93
N ARG A 49 -18.48 4.72 5.55
CA ARG A 49 -18.08 4.72 4.14
C ARG A 49 -18.64 3.41 3.62
N PRO A 50 -19.46 3.42 2.54
CA PRO A 50 -20.04 2.18 2.06
C PRO A 50 -18.91 1.18 1.98
N LEU A 51 -19.04 0.07 2.74
CA LEU A 51 -18.05 -1.00 2.80
C LEU A 51 -17.64 -1.22 1.36
N GLN A 52 -16.42 -0.80 1.03
CA GLN A 52 -15.92 -0.87 -0.32
C GLN A 52 -15.99 -2.35 -0.65
N LEU A 53 -17.00 -2.73 -1.45
CA LEU A 53 -17.28 -4.13 -1.75
C LEU A 53 -15.95 -4.65 -2.26
N SER A 54 -15.31 -5.55 -1.49
CA SER A 54 -13.98 -6.06 -1.79
C SER A 54 -14.01 -6.53 -3.24
N GLN A 55 -13.43 -5.72 -4.14
CA GLN A 55 -13.37 -6.09 -5.54
C GLN A 55 -12.36 -7.22 -5.61
N LYS A 56 -12.87 -8.45 -5.61
CA LYS A 56 -12.06 -9.63 -5.83
C LYS A 56 -11.49 -9.54 -7.23
N LEU A 57 -10.16 -9.47 -7.32
CA LEU A 57 -9.46 -9.56 -8.60
C LEU A 57 -9.82 -10.89 -9.26
N ARG A 58 -10.15 -10.85 -10.55
CA ARG A 58 -10.46 -12.06 -11.30
C ARG A 58 -10.21 -11.91 -12.78
N PHE A 59 -9.99 -13.04 -13.43
CA PHE A 59 -9.95 -13.14 -14.88
C PHE A 59 -11.31 -12.78 -15.49
N GLY A 60 -11.26 -12.01 -16.57
CA GLY A 60 -12.46 -11.65 -17.35
C GLY A 60 -13.01 -12.84 -18.13
N ARG A 61 -14.20 -12.69 -18.74
CA ARG A 61 -14.85 -13.76 -19.51
C ARG A 61 -14.03 -14.30 -20.67
N THR A 62 -13.10 -13.50 -21.20
CA THR A 62 -12.14 -13.90 -22.25
C THR A 62 -10.99 -14.77 -21.70
N GLY A 63 -10.90 -14.95 -20.38
CA GLY A 63 -9.80 -15.62 -19.72
C GLY A 63 -8.53 -14.76 -19.66
N GLU A 64 -8.65 -13.44 -19.78
CA GLU A 64 -7.53 -12.50 -19.70
C GLU A 64 -7.58 -11.70 -18.38
N PHE A 65 -6.39 -11.38 -17.87
CA PHE A 65 -6.19 -10.46 -16.74
C PHE A 65 -5.02 -9.54 -17.06
N LYS A 66 -5.29 -8.24 -17.20
CA LYS A 66 -4.29 -7.24 -17.56
C LYS A 66 -3.83 -6.45 -16.34
N ILE A 67 -2.51 -6.39 -16.15
CA ILE A 67 -1.87 -5.58 -15.12
C ILE A 67 -1.08 -4.46 -15.81
N LEU A 68 -1.35 -3.21 -15.42
CA LEU A 68 -0.49 -2.08 -15.80
C LEU A 68 0.53 -1.87 -14.68
N GLN A 69 1.81 -2.10 -14.99
CA GLN A 69 2.90 -1.82 -14.05
C GLN A 69 3.41 -0.39 -14.26
N VAL A 70 3.56 0.35 -13.18
CA VAL A 70 4.12 1.71 -13.16
C VAL A 70 5.28 1.74 -12.16
N ALA A 71 6.44 2.21 -12.58
CA ALA A 71 7.65 2.22 -11.77
C ALA A 71 8.27 3.61 -11.78
N ASP A 72 9.00 3.95 -10.71
CA ASP A 72 9.96 5.08 -10.68
C ASP A 72 9.34 6.41 -11.13
N MET A 73 8.13 6.68 -10.64
CA MET A 73 7.44 7.92 -10.97
C MET A 73 8.18 9.13 -10.42
N HIS A 74 8.84 8.96 -9.27
CA HIS A 74 9.57 10.02 -8.56
C HIS A 74 8.73 11.30 -8.42
N TYR A 75 7.44 11.14 -8.12
CA TYR A 75 6.49 12.25 -8.01
C TYR A 75 6.83 13.13 -6.79
N ALA A 76 6.81 14.44 -6.92
CA ALA A 76 7.07 15.37 -5.82
C ALA A 76 5.85 16.29 -5.58
N ASP A 77 5.98 17.59 -5.83
CA ASP A 77 4.97 18.61 -5.52
C ASP A 77 3.99 18.90 -6.69
N GLY A 78 3.88 18.03 -7.70
CA GLY A 78 2.91 18.18 -8.78
C GLY A 78 3.30 19.26 -9.79
N LYS A 79 2.52 20.35 -9.85
CA LYS A 79 2.74 21.46 -10.80
C LYS A 79 4.02 22.25 -10.51
N THR A 80 4.44 22.28 -9.25
CA THR A 80 5.58 23.09 -8.80
C THR A 80 6.89 22.31 -8.76
N THR A 81 6.88 21.03 -9.14
CA THR A 81 8.09 20.20 -9.19
C THR A 81 9.02 20.69 -10.28
N PRO A 82 10.27 21.02 -9.98
CA PRO A 82 11.26 21.33 -10.99
C PRO A 82 11.66 20.06 -11.74
N CYS A 83 11.72 20.11 -13.06
CA CYS A 83 12.23 18.98 -13.82
C CYS A 83 13.75 18.95 -13.83
N LEU A 84 14.31 17.78 -13.53
CA LEU A 84 15.73 17.49 -13.62
C LEU A 84 16.02 16.72 -14.91
N ASN A 85 17.24 16.88 -15.45
CA ASN A 85 17.75 16.13 -16.61
C ASN A 85 16.87 16.16 -17.88
N VAL A 86 16.11 17.23 -18.09
CA VAL A 86 15.40 17.48 -19.36
C VAL A 86 16.20 18.41 -20.27
N LEU A 87 15.95 18.34 -21.58
CA LEU A 87 16.56 19.28 -22.53
C LEU A 87 16.09 20.73 -22.23
N PRO A 88 16.88 21.77 -22.51
CA PRO A 88 16.47 23.16 -22.28
C PRO A 88 15.12 23.53 -22.90
N SER A 89 14.80 22.97 -24.08
CA SER A 89 13.53 23.16 -24.77
C SER A 89 12.33 22.50 -24.07
N GLN A 90 12.58 21.51 -23.22
CA GLN A 90 11.56 20.74 -22.49
C GLN A 90 11.32 21.28 -21.07
N VAL A 91 12.18 22.16 -20.56
CA VAL A 91 12.04 22.73 -19.21
C VAL A 91 10.70 23.48 -19.08
N HIS A 92 10.30 24.21 -20.12
CA HIS A 92 9.06 24.96 -20.08
C HIS A 92 7.84 24.04 -20.07
N GLY A 93 7.07 24.09 -18.99
CA GLY A 93 5.85 23.29 -18.84
C GLY A 93 6.08 21.85 -18.38
N CYS A 94 7.31 21.46 -18.06
CA CYS A 94 7.60 20.18 -17.44
C CYS A 94 7.31 20.22 -15.93
N SER A 95 6.59 19.21 -15.44
CA SER A 95 6.34 18.93 -14.03
C SER A 95 5.80 17.50 -13.86
N ASP A 96 5.52 17.06 -12.63
CA ASP A 96 4.90 15.75 -12.39
C ASP A 96 3.51 15.59 -13.04
N LEU A 97 2.86 16.70 -13.44
CA LEU A 97 1.59 16.63 -14.16
C LEU A 97 1.74 15.94 -15.52
N ASN A 98 2.93 16.00 -16.14
CA ASN A 98 3.24 15.25 -17.35
C ASN A 98 3.18 13.73 -17.07
N THR A 99 3.70 13.29 -15.92
CA THR A 99 3.61 11.90 -15.45
C THR A 99 2.17 11.49 -15.19
N SER A 100 1.38 12.32 -14.48
CA SER A 100 -0.06 12.04 -14.27
C SER A 100 -0.81 11.91 -15.60
N ALA A 101 -0.58 12.82 -16.55
CA ALA A 101 -1.21 12.79 -17.86
C ALA A 101 -0.78 11.56 -18.67
N PHE A 102 0.49 11.15 -18.59
CA PHE A 102 0.99 9.94 -19.23
C PHE A 102 0.30 8.69 -18.68
N ILE A 103 0.24 8.54 -17.36
CA ILE A 103 -0.41 7.39 -16.71
C ILE A 103 -1.90 7.35 -17.06
N GLN A 104 -2.59 8.50 -17.07
CA GLN A 104 -4.00 8.57 -17.49
C GLN A 104 -4.20 8.07 -18.92
N ARG A 105 -3.34 8.46 -19.87
CA ARG A 105 -3.39 7.96 -21.25
C ARG A 105 -3.13 6.47 -21.32
N MET A 106 -2.15 5.95 -20.57
CA MET A 106 -1.87 4.51 -20.52
C MET A 106 -3.04 3.72 -19.94
N ILE A 107 -3.67 4.22 -18.86
CA ILE A 107 -4.87 3.60 -18.30
C ILE A 107 -6.01 3.53 -19.33
N GLN A 108 -6.24 4.62 -20.07
CA GLN A 108 -7.28 4.66 -21.10
C GLN A 108 -6.97 3.74 -22.28
N ALA A 109 -5.73 3.71 -22.74
CA ALA A 109 -5.30 2.88 -23.86
C ALA A 109 -5.32 1.40 -23.52
N GLU A 110 -4.87 1.05 -22.31
CA GLU A 110 -4.70 -0.34 -21.91
C GLU A 110 -5.93 -0.93 -21.23
N ASN A 111 -6.75 -0.13 -20.56
CA ASN A 111 -7.91 -0.56 -19.79
C ASN A 111 -7.61 -1.76 -18.86
N PRO A 112 -6.67 -1.60 -17.89
CA PRO A 112 -6.19 -2.72 -17.08
C PRO A 112 -7.21 -3.16 -16.01
N ASN A 113 -7.07 -4.41 -15.55
CA ASN A 113 -7.83 -4.94 -14.41
C ASN A 113 -7.22 -4.55 -13.05
N LEU A 114 -5.91 -4.30 -13.03
CA LEU A 114 -5.15 -3.91 -11.85
C LEU A 114 -4.00 -2.99 -12.27
N ILE A 115 -3.70 -1.98 -11.45
CA ILE A 115 -2.47 -1.18 -11.57
C ILE A 115 -1.52 -1.59 -10.45
N VAL A 116 -0.26 -1.86 -10.76
CA VAL A 116 0.78 -2.15 -9.76
C VAL A 116 1.88 -1.10 -9.83
N PHE A 117 2.05 -0.35 -8.74
CA PHE A 117 3.13 0.61 -8.58
C PHE A 117 4.34 -0.06 -7.91
N THR A 118 5.50 -0.04 -8.55
CA THR A 118 6.66 -0.86 -8.15
C THR A 118 7.77 -0.10 -7.45
N GLY A 119 7.39 0.83 -6.56
CA GLY A 119 8.31 1.61 -5.75
C GLY A 119 8.76 2.91 -6.42
N ASP A 120 9.45 3.73 -5.64
CA ASP A 120 9.84 5.10 -5.99
C ASP A 120 8.65 5.87 -6.56
N ASN A 121 7.54 5.75 -5.83
CA ASN A 121 6.27 6.37 -6.12
C ASN A 121 6.39 7.89 -5.98
N ILE A 122 7.14 8.33 -4.96
CA ILE A 122 7.49 9.73 -4.75
C ILE A 122 9.00 9.92 -4.70
N PHE A 123 9.46 11.11 -5.09
CA PHE A 123 10.82 11.54 -4.83
C PHE A 123 10.86 12.27 -3.49
N GLY A 124 11.09 11.50 -2.41
CA GLY A 124 10.93 12.01 -1.05
C GLY A 124 11.74 13.27 -0.74
N PHE A 125 12.92 13.45 -1.34
CA PHE A 125 13.74 14.64 -1.14
C PHE A 125 13.10 15.94 -1.64
N GLU A 126 12.30 15.89 -2.71
CA GLU A 126 11.62 17.08 -3.26
C GLU A 126 10.14 17.16 -2.87
N ALA A 127 9.59 16.12 -2.26
CA ALA A 127 8.23 16.09 -1.74
C ALA A 127 8.15 16.85 -0.41
N LYS A 128 7.63 18.08 -0.42
CA LYS A 128 7.47 18.90 0.82
C LYS A 128 6.43 18.33 1.79
N ASP A 129 5.48 17.58 1.26
CA ASP A 129 4.47 16.85 2.02
C ASP A 129 4.25 15.49 1.33
N SER A 130 4.89 14.46 1.88
CA SER A 130 4.83 13.10 1.32
C SER A 130 3.40 12.58 1.18
N ALA A 131 2.50 12.88 2.12
CA ALA A 131 1.10 12.43 2.04
C ALA A 131 0.39 13.07 0.84
N LYS A 132 0.60 14.38 0.63
CA LYS A 132 0.06 15.10 -0.52
C LYS A 132 0.65 14.61 -1.84
N SER A 133 1.96 14.36 -1.88
CA SER A 133 2.64 13.81 -3.06
C SER A 133 2.11 12.41 -3.41
N LEU A 134 1.96 11.51 -2.43
CA LEU A 134 1.37 10.18 -2.64
C LEU A 134 -0.08 10.28 -3.16
N ASN A 135 -0.88 11.21 -2.63
CA ASN A 135 -2.24 11.45 -3.14
C ASN A 135 -2.24 11.84 -4.62
N ALA A 136 -1.30 12.69 -5.03
CA ALA A 136 -1.17 13.12 -6.42
C ALA A 136 -0.62 12.01 -7.33
N ALA A 137 0.41 11.28 -6.86
CA ALA A 137 1.05 10.19 -7.58
C ALA A 137 0.07 9.07 -7.93
N PHE A 138 -0.75 8.62 -6.97
CA PHE A 138 -1.79 7.60 -7.19
C PHE A 138 -3.11 8.17 -7.74
N GLY A 139 -3.20 9.50 -7.87
CA GLY A 139 -4.38 10.21 -8.35
C GLY A 139 -4.98 9.66 -9.65
N PRO A 140 -4.19 9.32 -10.69
CA PRO A 140 -4.69 8.69 -11.91
C PRO A 140 -5.44 7.37 -11.67
N ALA A 141 -4.90 6.47 -10.86
CA ALA A 141 -5.53 5.18 -10.55
C ALA A 141 -6.81 5.36 -9.74
N ILE A 142 -6.77 6.24 -8.73
CA ILE A 142 -7.92 6.59 -7.89
C ILE A 142 -9.05 7.19 -8.72
N ALA A 143 -8.73 8.14 -9.61
CA ALA A 143 -9.71 8.81 -10.47
C ALA A 143 -10.33 7.86 -11.51
N ALA A 144 -9.56 6.89 -12.01
CA ALA A 144 -10.06 5.86 -12.92
C ALA A 144 -10.96 4.82 -12.23
N GLY A 145 -10.95 4.76 -10.88
CA GLY A 145 -11.70 3.77 -10.11
C GLY A 145 -11.18 2.33 -10.28
N ILE A 146 -9.95 2.17 -10.79
CA ILE A 146 -9.31 0.87 -11.02
C ILE A 146 -8.63 0.43 -9.71
N PRO A 147 -8.80 -0.82 -9.27
CA PRO A 147 -8.03 -1.35 -8.15
C PRO A 147 -6.53 -1.24 -8.39
N TRP A 148 -5.78 -0.89 -7.36
CA TRP A 148 -4.33 -0.72 -7.49
C TRP A 148 -3.58 -1.18 -6.24
N ALA A 149 -2.33 -1.57 -6.40
CA ALA A 149 -1.45 -1.96 -5.31
C ALA A 149 -0.06 -1.35 -5.51
N ALA A 150 0.68 -1.15 -4.42
CA ALA A 150 2.01 -0.57 -4.43
C ALA A 150 3.00 -1.36 -3.55
N VAL A 151 4.25 -1.47 -4.00
CA VAL A 151 5.40 -1.66 -3.11
C VAL A 151 6.12 -0.34 -2.91
N LEU A 152 6.95 -0.29 -1.88
CA LEU A 152 7.76 0.88 -1.55
C LEU A 152 9.14 0.78 -2.21
N GLY A 153 9.65 1.92 -2.69
CA GLY A 153 11.05 2.07 -3.09
C GLY A 153 11.91 2.71 -2.02
N ASN A 154 13.18 2.96 -2.35
CA ASN A 154 14.13 3.60 -1.43
C ASN A 154 13.88 5.10 -1.29
N HIS A 155 13.34 5.76 -2.32
CA HIS A 155 13.07 7.21 -2.27
C HIS A 155 11.77 7.58 -1.54
N ASP A 156 10.85 6.63 -1.36
CA ASP A 156 9.52 6.91 -0.82
C ASP A 156 9.52 7.44 0.63
N GLN A 157 10.55 7.11 1.42
CA GLN A 157 10.65 7.45 2.85
C GLN A 157 11.55 8.65 3.15
N GLN A 158 11.99 9.40 2.14
CA GLN A 158 12.98 10.47 2.30
C GLN A 158 12.38 11.86 2.57
N GLY A 159 11.05 11.95 2.59
CA GLY A 159 10.31 13.19 2.84
C GLY A 159 9.81 13.31 4.28
N THR A 160 8.55 13.71 4.45
CA THR A 160 7.96 14.02 5.76
C THR A 160 7.36 12.80 6.48
N LEU A 161 7.24 11.65 5.82
CA LEU A 161 6.72 10.41 6.40
C LEU A 161 7.83 9.37 6.55
N SER A 162 7.81 8.63 7.66
CA SER A 162 8.61 7.40 7.79
C SER A 162 8.13 6.32 6.80
N ARG A 163 8.95 5.30 6.54
CA ARG A 163 8.54 4.15 5.70
C ARG A 163 7.21 3.53 6.14
N GLU A 164 7.05 3.38 7.45
CA GLU A 164 5.80 2.91 8.05
C GLU A 164 4.64 3.88 7.78
N GLY A 165 4.88 5.18 7.95
CA GLY A 165 3.90 6.24 7.69
C GLY A 165 3.46 6.28 6.23
N VAL A 166 4.39 6.10 5.29
CA VAL A 166 4.10 5.98 3.85
C VAL A 166 3.17 4.81 3.61
N MET A 167 3.49 3.61 4.11
CA MET A 167 2.65 2.44 3.90
C MET A 167 1.26 2.62 4.55
N LYS A 168 1.21 3.14 5.78
CA LYS A 168 -0.04 3.46 6.50
C LYS A 168 -0.91 4.44 5.72
N HIS A 169 -0.30 5.43 5.07
CA HIS A 169 -1.02 6.37 4.21
C HIS A 169 -1.57 5.66 2.97
N ILE A 170 -0.74 4.89 2.26
CA ILE A 170 -1.10 4.13 1.04
C ILE A 170 -2.30 3.23 1.28
N VAL A 171 -2.29 2.42 2.35
CA VAL A 171 -3.41 1.49 2.65
C VAL A 171 -4.72 2.20 3.02
N GLY A 172 -4.67 3.49 3.34
CA GLY A 172 -5.85 4.32 3.64
C GLY A 172 -6.48 4.96 2.40
N LEU A 173 -5.85 4.86 1.23
CA LEU A 173 -6.31 5.49 0.00
C LEU A 173 -7.43 4.71 -0.68
N LYS A 174 -8.25 5.41 -1.46
CA LYS A 174 -9.39 4.80 -2.17
C LYS A 174 -8.90 3.81 -3.22
N HIS A 175 -9.61 2.68 -3.34
CA HIS A 175 -9.36 1.63 -4.35
C HIS A 175 -8.01 0.93 -4.24
N THR A 176 -7.24 1.23 -3.20
CA THR A 176 -6.03 0.47 -2.92
C THR A 176 -6.39 -0.95 -2.48
N LEU A 177 -5.63 -1.91 -2.99
CA LEU A 177 -5.57 -3.29 -2.51
C LEU A 177 -4.28 -3.53 -1.72
N SER A 178 -3.44 -2.51 -1.57
CA SER A 178 -2.25 -2.60 -0.73
C SER A 178 -2.63 -2.90 0.70
N GLN A 179 -1.84 -3.77 1.33
CA GLN A 179 -2.03 -4.16 2.70
C GLN A 179 -0.75 -3.89 3.47
N PHE A 180 -0.91 -3.61 4.76
CA PHE A 180 0.21 -3.61 5.68
C PHE A 180 0.69 -5.05 5.90
N ASN A 181 1.76 -5.23 6.68
CA ASN A 181 2.26 -6.57 6.99
C ASN A 181 1.16 -7.47 7.59
N PRO A 182 1.16 -8.78 7.27
CA PRO A 182 0.18 -9.72 7.79
C PRO A 182 0.26 -9.77 9.32
N PRO A 183 -0.88 -9.68 10.04
CA PRO A 183 -0.91 -9.73 11.50
C PRO A 183 -0.27 -10.98 12.10
N GLU A 184 -0.30 -12.11 11.37
CA GLU A 184 0.32 -13.37 11.77
C GLU A 184 1.85 -13.39 11.65
N ALA A 185 2.45 -12.44 10.91
CA ALA A 185 3.89 -12.31 10.79
C ALA A 185 4.41 -11.35 11.87
N HIS A 186 4.53 -11.86 13.10
CA HIS A 186 4.98 -11.09 14.26
C HIS A 186 6.38 -10.45 14.11
N ILE A 187 7.23 -11.03 13.24
CA ILE A 187 8.57 -10.51 12.92
C ILE A 187 8.76 -10.61 11.41
N ILE A 188 8.66 -9.48 10.72
CA ILE A 188 8.95 -9.36 9.29
C ILE A 188 9.56 -7.99 8.99
N ASP A 189 10.61 -7.98 8.18
CA ASP A 189 11.30 -6.76 7.79
C ASP A 189 10.44 -5.91 6.84
N GLY A 190 10.57 -4.59 6.97
CA GLY A 190 9.85 -3.61 6.15
C GLY A 190 8.36 -3.48 6.51
N PHE A 191 7.64 -2.77 5.65
CA PHE A 191 6.21 -2.49 5.76
C PHE A 191 5.54 -2.70 4.40
N GLY A 192 4.45 -3.46 4.38
CA GLY A 192 3.74 -3.74 3.13
C GLY A 192 4.24 -5.01 2.44
N ASN A 193 4.48 -6.06 3.21
CA ASN A 193 4.60 -7.42 2.67
C ASN A 193 3.21 -8.05 2.61
N TYR A 194 2.68 -8.39 1.44
CA TYR A 194 1.33 -8.94 1.32
C TYR A 194 1.12 -9.75 0.04
N ASN A 195 0.04 -10.52 0.01
CA ASN A 195 -0.36 -11.31 -1.14
C ASN A 195 -1.78 -10.94 -1.58
N LEU A 196 -1.98 -10.85 -2.90
CA LEU A 196 -3.29 -10.74 -3.53
C LEU A 196 -3.56 -11.98 -4.38
N GLU A 197 -4.72 -12.59 -4.17
CA GLU A 197 -5.21 -13.72 -4.97
C GLU A 197 -6.08 -13.19 -6.13
N VAL A 198 -5.80 -13.65 -7.35
CA VAL A 198 -6.62 -13.38 -8.54
C VAL A 198 -7.43 -14.63 -8.85
N GLY A 199 -8.75 -14.52 -8.75
CA GLY A 199 -9.69 -15.62 -8.95
C GLY A 199 -9.95 -15.98 -10.41
N GLY A 200 -10.40 -17.21 -10.67
CA GLY A 200 -10.78 -17.63 -12.02
C GLY A 200 -12.00 -16.91 -12.59
N VAL A 201 -12.34 -17.22 -13.84
CA VAL A 201 -13.49 -16.63 -14.53
C VAL A 201 -14.79 -16.95 -13.78
N GLU A 202 -15.65 -15.96 -13.61
CA GLU A 202 -16.95 -16.13 -12.96
C GLU A 202 -17.80 -17.18 -13.68
N GLY A 203 -18.48 -18.04 -12.93
CA GLY A 203 -19.27 -19.16 -13.46
C GLY A 203 -18.46 -20.36 -13.96
N SER A 204 -17.13 -20.30 -13.97
CA SER A 204 -16.27 -21.45 -14.28
C SER A 204 -16.02 -22.33 -13.05
N GLY A 205 -15.49 -23.55 -13.26
CA GLY A 205 -15.01 -24.43 -12.17
C GLY A 205 -13.86 -23.83 -11.35
N PHE A 206 -13.29 -22.70 -11.78
CA PHE A 206 -12.26 -21.94 -11.08
C PHE A 206 -12.77 -20.63 -10.46
N ALA A 207 -14.08 -20.33 -10.53
CA ALA A 207 -14.63 -19.04 -10.11
C ALA A 207 -14.31 -18.67 -8.65
N ASN A 208 -14.18 -19.69 -7.80
CA ASN A 208 -13.86 -19.59 -6.37
C ASN A 208 -12.42 -20.00 -6.04
N LYS A 209 -11.58 -20.25 -7.04
CA LYS A 209 -10.19 -20.67 -6.89
C LYS A 209 -9.25 -19.52 -7.26
N SER A 210 -8.15 -19.35 -6.52
CA SER A 210 -7.04 -18.50 -6.95
C SER A 210 -6.34 -19.18 -8.12
N VAL A 211 -6.17 -18.44 -9.21
CA VAL A 211 -5.50 -18.90 -10.43
C VAL A 211 -4.23 -18.12 -10.74
N LEU A 212 -3.98 -17.00 -10.02
CA LEU A 212 -2.73 -16.25 -10.05
C LEU A 212 -2.53 -15.59 -8.69
N ASN A 213 -1.34 -15.71 -8.11
CA ASN A 213 -0.99 -15.08 -6.84
C ASN A 213 0.01 -13.94 -7.10
N LEU A 214 -0.29 -12.76 -6.59
CA LEU A 214 0.59 -11.60 -6.65
C LEU A 214 1.21 -11.40 -5.27
N TYR A 215 2.52 -11.36 -5.19
CA TYR A 215 3.26 -11.16 -3.94
C TYR A 215 3.95 -9.81 -3.99
N PHE A 216 3.80 -9.04 -2.93
CA PHE A 216 4.36 -7.71 -2.78
C PHE A 216 5.30 -7.76 -1.58
N LEU A 217 6.58 -7.47 -1.79
CA LEU A 217 7.59 -7.50 -0.75
C LEU A 217 8.24 -6.13 -0.62
N ASP A 218 8.39 -5.67 0.61
CA ASP A 218 9.14 -4.46 0.90
C ASP A 218 10.65 -4.76 0.88
N SER A 219 11.31 -4.53 -0.24
CA SER A 219 12.75 -4.78 -0.37
C SER A 219 13.66 -3.86 0.46
N GLY A 220 13.08 -2.90 1.19
CA GLY A 220 13.80 -1.96 2.04
C GLY A 220 14.29 -0.72 1.30
N ASP A 221 15.28 -0.08 1.92
CA ASP A 221 15.95 1.15 1.47
C ASP A 221 17.43 0.82 1.19
N TYR A 222 18.40 1.64 1.59
CA TYR A 222 19.82 1.31 1.52
C TYR A 222 20.26 0.27 2.55
N SER A 223 21.41 -0.35 2.28
CA SER A 223 22.07 -1.28 3.21
C SER A 223 22.43 -0.60 4.52
N THR A 224 22.09 -1.25 5.63
CA THR A 224 22.49 -0.84 6.98
C THR A 224 23.76 -1.55 7.46
N VAL A 225 24.35 -2.42 6.64
CA VAL A 225 25.56 -3.17 6.96
C VAL A 225 26.77 -2.34 6.51
N PRO A 226 27.65 -1.86 7.43
CA PRO A 226 28.72 -0.93 7.07
C PRO A 226 29.68 -1.43 5.99
N SER A 227 29.91 -2.75 5.91
CA SER A 227 30.80 -3.37 4.93
C SER A 227 30.14 -3.62 3.57
N ILE A 228 28.84 -3.39 3.42
CA ILE A 228 28.08 -3.62 2.18
C ILE A 228 27.41 -2.29 1.80
N PRO A 229 28.05 -1.44 0.99
CA PRO A 229 27.44 -0.18 0.55
C PRO A 229 26.35 -0.43 -0.49
N GLY A 230 25.51 0.58 -0.72
CA GLY A 230 24.48 0.56 -1.77
C GLY A 230 23.12 0.13 -1.26
N TYR A 231 22.33 -0.50 -2.14
CA TYR A 231 20.95 -0.87 -1.85
C TYR A 231 20.82 -1.97 -0.80
N GLY A 232 19.66 -2.01 -0.15
CA GLY A 232 19.22 -3.09 0.71
C GLY A 232 18.87 -4.36 -0.08
N TRP A 233 18.14 -5.26 0.57
CA TRP A 233 17.74 -6.54 -0.04
C TRP A 233 16.63 -7.20 0.76
N ILE A 234 15.92 -8.12 0.12
CA ILE A 234 14.92 -9.00 0.74
C ILE A 234 15.55 -9.83 1.85
N LYS A 235 15.06 -9.68 3.08
CA LYS A 235 15.61 -10.31 4.28
C LYS A 235 15.06 -11.73 4.49
N PRO A 236 15.75 -12.58 5.29
CA PRO A 236 15.29 -13.94 5.58
C PRO A 236 13.88 -14.02 6.16
N SER A 237 13.44 -13.02 6.95
CA SER A 237 12.08 -12.98 7.51
C SER A 237 11.01 -12.91 6.41
N GLN A 238 11.26 -12.14 5.36
CA GLN A 238 10.37 -11.97 4.20
C GLN A 238 10.42 -13.19 3.29
N GLN A 239 11.59 -13.81 3.11
CA GLN A 239 11.73 -15.07 2.38
C GLN A 239 10.93 -16.18 3.08
N LEU A 240 11.03 -16.29 4.41
CA LEU A 240 10.29 -17.25 5.20
C LEU A 240 8.78 -17.01 5.10
N TRP A 241 8.35 -15.75 5.19
CA TRP A 241 6.94 -15.39 5.00
C TRP A 241 6.44 -15.77 3.60
N PHE A 242 7.20 -15.44 2.55
CA PHE A 242 6.86 -15.77 1.17
C PHE A 242 6.74 -17.29 0.97
N GLN A 243 7.73 -18.06 1.44
CA GLN A 243 7.74 -19.51 1.36
C GLN A 243 6.52 -20.14 2.06
N ARG A 244 6.22 -19.69 3.30
CA ARG A 244 5.06 -20.18 4.06
C ARG A 244 3.74 -19.83 3.39
N THR A 245 3.61 -18.59 2.92
CA THR A 245 2.40 -18.10 2.25
C THR A 245 2.18 -18.84 0.93
N SER A 246 3.23 -19.00 0.13
CA SER A 246 3.20 -19.79 -1.10
C SER A 246 2.81 -21.24 -0.82
N ALA A 247 3.46 -21.92 0.14
CA ALA A 247 3.11 -23.29 0.50
C ALA A 247 1.65 -23.44 0.97
N LYS A 248 1.14 -22.48 1.77
CA LYS A 248 -0.26 -22.47 2.22
C LYS A 248 -1.25 -22.36 1.04
N LEU A 249 -0.98 -21.45 0.10
CA LEU A 249 -1.81 -21.25 -1.10
C LEU A 249 -1.75 -22.46 -2.04
N GLN A 250 -0.58 -23.10 -2.13
CA GLN A 250 -0.37 -24.34 -2.86
C GLN A 250 -1.21 -25.49 -2.28
N VAL A 251 -1.21 -25.68 -0.96
CA VAL A 251 -2.04 -26.70 -0.29
C VAL A 251 -3.53 -26.43 -0.51
N ARG A 252 -3.99 -25.18 -0.35
CA ARG A 252 -5.39 -24.80 -0.62
C ARG A 252 -5.82 -25.14 -2.05
N THR A 253 -4.91 -24.94 -3.01
CA THR A 253 -5.14 -25.28 -4.41
C THR A 253 -5.15 -26.80 -4.61
N SER A 254 -4.24 -27.55 -3.97
CA SER A 254 -4.12 -29.01 -4.10
C SER A 254 -5.22 -29.80 -3.41
N SER A 255 -5.68 -29.39 -2.22
CA SER A 255 -6.81 -30.04 -1.53
C SER A 255 -8.12 -29.93 -2.32
N GLU A 256 -8.20 -29.00 -3.28
CA GLU A 256 -9.34 -28.80 -4.18
C GLU A 256 -9.10 -29.34 -5.61
N LEU A 257 -7.89 -29.84 -5.91
CA LEU A 257 -7.50 -30.42 -7.21
C LEU A 257 -7.32 -31.95 -7.17
N SER A 258 -7.41 -32.59 -5.99
CA SER A 258 -7.16 -34.03 -5.81
C SER A 258 -8.18 -34.97 -6.47
N MET A 259 -9.08 -34.48 -7.33
CA MET A 259 -9.99 -35.33 -8.11
C MET A 259 -9.49 -35.69 -9.52
N ASP A 260 -8.54 -34.99 -10.16
CA ASP A 260 -8.20 -35.30 -11.58
C ASP A 260 -6.74 -35.04 -12.03
N ALA A 261 -5.94 -36.13 -12.07
CA ALA A 261 -4.82 -36.46 -13.01
C ALA A 261 -3.47 -35.66 -12.91
N ILE A 262 -2.24 -36.27 -12.90
CA ILE A 262 -1.29 -36.87 -13.92
C ILE A 262 -0.42 -35.89 -14.77
N PHE A 263 0.91 -36.12 -14.82
CA PHE A 263 2.11 -35.31 -15.15
C PHE A 263 2.40 -34.74 -16.59
N ALA A 264 3.31 -33.72 -16.63
CA ALA A 264 4.45 -33.47 -17.56
C ALA A 264 4.52 -32.09 -18.34
N PRO A 265 5.73 -31.58 -18.73
CA PRO A 265 6.08 -30.14 -18.78
C PRO A 265 6.61 -29.55 -20.13
N ASN A 266 6.62 -28.19 -20.28
CA ASN A 266 7.76 -27.29 -20.65
C ASN A 266 7.40 -25.93 -21.32
N ASN A 267 8.36 -24.98 -21.26
CA ASN A 267 8.32 -23.51 -21.35
C ASN A 267 8.17 -22.84 -22.75
N LYS A 268 7.75 -21.55 -22.76
CA LYS A 268 8.28 -20.39 -23.55
C LYS A 268 7.75 -19.04 -22.98
N PRO A 269 8.36 -17.86 -23.29
CA PRO A 269 8.29 -16.66 -22.45
C PRO A 269 7.65 -15.42 -23.12
N PHE A 270 6.54 -14.93 -22.57
CA PHE A 270 6.00 -13.55 -22.61
C PHE A 270 4.86 -13.50 -21.56
N LEU A 271 4.79 -12.50 -20.66
CA LEU A 271 3.84 -12.53 -19.54
C LEU A 271 2.44 -11.97 -19.90
N PHE A 272 1.77 -12.63 -20.83
CA PHE A 272 0.31 -12.62 -20.91
C PHE A 272 -0.20 -13.81 -20.11
N VAL A 273 -0.89 -13.57 -19.00
CA VAL A 273 -1.63 -14.66 -18.36
C VAL A 273 -2.97 -14.79 -19.07
N SER A 274 -3.01 -15.60 -20.13
CA SER A 274 -4.27 -16.07 -20.71
C SER A 274 -4.59 -17.43 -20.10
N GLN A 275 -5.71 -17.52 -19.37
CA GLN A 275 -6.21 -18.79 -18.84
C GLN A 275 -6.36 -19.82 -19.97
N SER A 276 -6.79 -19.39 -21.17
CA SER A 276 -6.96 -20.28 -22.32
C SER A 276 -5.63 -20.80 -22.89
N ALA A 277 -4.57 -19.99 -22.90
CA ALA A 277 -3.24 -20.44 -23.31
C ALA A 277 -2.57 -21.33 -22.24
N TYR A 278 -2.91 -21.12 -20.96
CA TYR A 278 -2.50 -21.95 -19.82
C TYR A 278 -3.18 -23.32 -19.77
N MET A 279 -4.30 -23.48 -20.48
CA MET A 279 -5.16 -24.68 -20.44
C MET A 279 -5.24 -25.43 -21.78
N ARG A 280 -4.63 -24.92 -22.86
CA ARG A 280 -4.62 -25.60 -24.17
C ARG A 280 -3.54 -26.70 -24.22
N PRO A 281 -3.87 -27.93 -24.64
CA PRO A 281 -2.87 -28.95 -24.93
C PRO A 281 -1.85 -28.47 -25.97
N PRO A 282 -0.57 -28.85 -25.88
CA PRO A 282 0.01 -29.77 -24.88
C PRO A 282 0.49 -29.06 -23.60
N MET A 283 0.31 -27.74 -23.50
CA MET A 283 0.88 -26.87 -22.45
C MET A 283 -0.06 -26.63 -21.26
N ALA A 284 -1.13 -27.41 -21.13
CA ALA A 284 -2.03 -27.38 -19.98
C ALA A 284 -1.27 -27.83 -18.71
N LYS A 285 -0.63 -26.89 -18.00
CA LYS A 285 0.12 -27.21 -16.78
C LYS A 285 -0.86 -27.46 -15.62
N LYS A 286 -0.82 -28.68 -15.08
CA LYS A 286 -1.46 -29.11 -13.82
C LYS A 286 -0.71 -28.61 -12.58
N SER A 287 -0.28 -27.35 -12.55
CA SER A 287 0.51 -26.80 -11.46
C SER A 287 -0.31 -25.90 -10.54
N PHE A 288 0.26 -25.60 -9.37
CA PHE A 288 -0.16 -24.50 -8.51
C PHE A 288 -0.36 -23.21 -9.32
N ALA A 289 -1.27 -22.36 -8.85
CA ALA A 289 -1.49 -21.04 -9.43
C ALA A 289 -0.13 -20.31 -9.55
N PRO A 290 0.26 -19.83 -10.75
CA PRO A 290 1.50 -19.08 -10.92
C PRO A 290 1.60 -17.93 -9.93
N GLY A 291 2.83 -17.58 -9.57
CA GLY A 291 3.16 -16.46 -8.71
C GLY A 291 3.87 -15.38 -9.50
N LEU A 292 3.47 -14.12 -9.31
CA LEU A 292 4.26 -12.96 -9.71
C LEU A 292 4.68 -12.20 -8.46
N VAL A 293 5.94 -11.79 -8.39
CA VAL A 293 6.50 -11.13 -7.22
C VAL A 293 6.92 -9.71 -7.63
N TYR A 294 6.51 -8.73 -6.83
CA TYR A 294 6.84 -7.32 -6.96
C TYR A 294 7.68 -6.87 -5.78
N PHE A 295 8.79 -6.23 -6.08
CA PHE A 295 9.68 -5.55 -5.15
C PHE A 295 10.47 -4.51 -5.96
N HIS A 296 11.01 -3.50 -5.28
CA HIS A 296 11.64 -2.36 -5.96
C HIS A 296 13.15 -2.55 -6.13
N ILE A 297 13.86 -2.83 -5.03
CA ILE A 297 15.32 -2.94 -5.06
C ILE A 297 15.71 -4.22 -5.78
N PRO A 298 16.58 -4.15 -6.80
CA PRO A 298 17.00 -5.31 -7.55
C PRO A 298 17.71 -6.32 -6.64
N LEU A 299 17.52 -7.61 -6.95
CA LEU A 299 18.26 -8.68 -6.29
C LEU A 299 19.76 -8.46 -6.56
N PRO A 300 20.65 -8.50 -5.55
CA PRO A 300 22.10 -8.41 -5.78
C PRO A 300 22.59 -9.44 -6.81
N GLU A 301 21.97 -10.62 -6.80
CA GLU A 301 22.22 -11.70 -7.76
C GLU A 301 21.86 -11.30 -9.18
N PHE A 302 20.95 -10.34 -9.41
CA PHE A 302 20.61 -9.85 -10.75
C PHE A 302 21.85 -9.40 -11.55
N ALA A 303 22.87 -8.87 -10.87
CA ALA A 303 24.13 -8.47 -11.50
C ALA A 303 24.89 -9.65 -12.14
N SER A 304 24.64 -10.90 -11.72
CA SER A 304 25.26 -12.12 -12.25
C SER A 304 24.39 -12.89 -13.25
N PHE A 305 23.20 -12.39 -13.59
CA PHE A 305 22.38 -12.99 -14.65
C PHE A 305 22.93 -12.59 -16.03
N GLU A 306 23.28 -13.61 -16.81
CA GLU A 306 23.62 -13.50 -18.22
C GLU A 306 22.39 -13.76 -19.09
N ALA A 307 22.39 -13.28 -20.34
CA ALA A 307 21.28 -13.47 -21.28
C ALA A 307 20.91 -14.95 -21.53
N SER A 308 21.79 -15.89 -21.19
CA SER A 308 21.51 -17.33 -21.23
C SER A 308 20.61 -17.83 -20.08
N ASN A 309 20.54 -17.09 -18.97
CA ASN A 309 19.96 -17.54 -17.70
C ASN A 309 18.70 -16.76 -17.29
N PHE A 310 18.28 -15.78 -18.09
CA PHE A 310 17.01 -15.08 -17.89
C PHE A 310 16.26 -14.94 -19.22
N THR A 311 14.95 -14.72 -19.15
CA THR A 311 14.20 -14.22 -20.30
C THR A 311 13.54 -12.90 -19.91
N GLY A 312 13.87 -11.84 -20.64
CA GLY A 312 13.38 -10.49 -20.37
C GLY A 312 14.30 -9.44 -20.98
N VAL A 313 14.12 -8.19 -20.54
CA VAL A 313 15.03 -7.07 -20.83
C VAL A 313 15.75 -6.73 -19.52
N ARG A 314 17.07 -6.56 -19.58
CA ARG A 314 17.89 -6.10 -18.46
C ARG A 314 17.85 -4.58 -18.37
#